data_AF-A0A2I9E294-F1
#
_entry.id   AF-A0A2I9E294-F1
#
_cell.length_a   1.000
_cell.length_b   1.000
_cell.length_c   1.000
_cell.angle_alpha   90.00
_cell.angle_beta   90.00
_cell.angle_gamma   90.00
#
_symmetry.space_group_name_H-M   'P 1'
#
loop_
_entity.id
_entity.type
_entity.pdbx_description
1 polymer ?
#
loop_
_entity_poly.entity_id
_entity_poly.type
_entity_poly.pdbx_seq_one_letter_code
_entity_poly.pdbx_strand_id
1 'polypeptide(L)' 'MTKFIRLEDGSYVNTSVIRRIHLEKHTDPKFWKLNAQLSKPEGGAEWAYLAGEYDSQKDAEDAIRKLGK' A
#
# COMPACT_ATOMS: atom_id res chain seq x y z
N MET A 1 13.40 -11.59 8.12
CA MET A 1 12.34 -12.30 7.37
C MET A 1 11.83 -11.38 6.28
N THR A 2 11.76 -11.87 5.05
CA THR A 2 11.17 -11.12 3.93
C THR A 2 9.66 -11.11 4.08
N LYS A 3 9.04 -9.93 4.10
CA LYS A 3 7.58 -9.77 4.11
C LYS A 3 7.10 -9.40 2.71
N PHE A 4 5.97 -9.95 2.31
CA PHE A 4 5.33 -9.62 1.04
C PHE A 4 3.94 -9.05 1.31
N ILE A 5 3.58 -8.03 0.54
CA ILE A 5 2.26 -7.39 0.58
C ILE A 5 1.59 -7.63 -0.77
N ARG A 6 0.31 -7.98 -0.74
CA ARG A 6 -0.50 -8.15 -1.93
C ARG A 6 -0.93 -6.78 -2.48
N LEU A 7 -0.80 -6.60 -3.78
CA LEU A 7 -1.30 -5.44 -4.53
C LEU A 7 -2.73 -5.69 -5.02
N GLU A 8 -3.43 -4.63 -5.41
CA GLU A 8 -4.81 -4.69 -5.90
C GLU A 8 -4.96 -5.56 -7.15
N ASP A 9 -3.94 -5.57 -8.01
CA ASP A 9 -3.89 -6.42 -9.23
C ASP A 9 -3.66 -7.91 -8.94
N GLY A 10 -3.53 -8.29 -7.66
CA GLY A 10 -3.30 -9.65 -7.21
C GLY A 10 -1.84 -10.08 -7.16
N SER A 11 -0.91 -9.23 -7.62
CA SER A 11 0.52 -9.48 -7.48
C SER A 11 1.00 -9.25 -6.04
N TYR A 12 2.25 -9.62 -5.75
CA TYR A 12 2.86 -9.46 -4.43
C TYR A 12 4.16 -8.70 -4.56
N VAL A 13 4.36 -7.73 -3.67
CA VAL A 13 5.59 -6.93 -3.59
C VAL A 13 6.29 -7.16 -2.27
N ASN A 14 7.62 -7.21 -2.31
CA ASN A 14 8.44 -7.27 -1.10
C ASN A 14 8.36 -5.93 -0.35
N THR A 15 8.13 -5.97 0.97
CA THR A 15 8.10 -4.75 1.80
C THR A 15 9.40 -3.96 1.73
N SER A 16 10.53 -4.61 1.41
CA SER A 16 11.84 -3.95 1.30
C SER A 16 11.92 -2.94 0.15
N VAL A 17 11.07 -3.07 -0.89
CA VAL A 17 11.07 -2.11 -2.00
C VAL A 17 10.10 -0.96 -1.76
N ILE A 18 9.21 -1.05 -0.77
CA ILE A 18 8.26 0.02 -0.42
C ILE A 18 8.99 1.13 0.31
N ARG A 19 8.93 2.35 -0.24
CA ARG A 19 9.54 3.56 0.35
C ARG A 19 8.58 4.31 1.26
N ARG A 20 7.32 4.41 0.82
CA ARG A 20 6.25 5.10 1.55
C ARG A 20 4.90 4.51 1.18
N ILE A 21 3.95 4.60 2.09
CA ILE A 21 2.54 4.29 1.83
C ILE A 21 1.76 5.59 2.06
N HIS A 22 0.90 5.93 1.12
CA HIS A 22 0.02 7.08 1.15
C HIS A 22 -1.44 6.63 1.23
N LEU A 23 -2.25 7.40 1.94
CA LEU A 23 -3.69 7.20 2.01
C LEU A 23 -4.33 8.00 0.89
N GLU A 24 -5.02 7.32 -0.01
CA GLU A 24 -5.83 7.97 -1.05
C GLU A 24 -7.31 7.67 -0.81
N LYS A 25 -8.15 8.68 -1.03
CA LYS A 25 -9.60 8.47 -1.05
C LYS A 25 -9.95 7.66 -2.28
N HIS A 26 -10.75 6.62 -2.11
CA HIS A 26 -11.26 5.85 -3.23
C HIS A 26 -12.26 6.68 -4.05
N THR A 27 -12.55 6.24 -5.28
CA THR A 27 -13.60 6.83 -6.12
C THR A 27 -14.94 6.85 -5.37
N ASP A 28 -15.21 5.82 -4.57
CA ASP A 28 -16.24 5.86 -3.55
C ASP A 28 -15.73 6.58 -2.29
N PRO A 29 -16.26 7.75 -1.93
CA PRO A 29 -15.76 8.57 -0.82
C PRO A 29 -15.92 7.91 0.56
N LYS A 30 -16.64 6.78 0.62
CA LYS A 30 -16.82 5.95 1.81
C LYS A 30 -15.62 5.06 2.10
N PHE A 31 -14.78 4.80 1.11
CA PHE A 31 -13.65 3.89 1.24
C PHE A 31 -12.31 4.62 1.07
N TRP A 32 -11.31 4.13 1.79
CA TRP A 32 -9.93 4.53 1.66
C TRP A 32 -9.13 3.41 1.02
N LYS A 33 -8.18 3.79 0.16
CA LYS A 33 -7.20 2.88 -0.43
C LYS A 33 -5.80 3.29 -0.01
N LEU A 34 -4.89 2.31 -0.01
CA LEU A 34 -3.49 2.51 0.31
C LEU A 34 -2.68 2.46 -0.98
N ASN A 35 -2.00 3.55 -1.30
CA ASN A 35 -1.09 3.62 -2.44
C ASN A 35 0.35 3.54 -1.95
N ALA A 36 1.10 2.55 -2.40
CA ALA A 36 2.48 2.34 -2.01
C ALA A 36 3.42 2.84 -3.11
N GLN A 37 4.42 3.63 -2.71
CA GLN A 37 5.55 3.94 -3.57
C GLN A 37 6.59 2.83 -3.49
N LEU A 38 6.79 2.14 -4.60
CA LEU A 38 7.74 1.06 -4.79
C LEU A 38 9.03 1.60 -5.42
N SER A 39 10.19 1.10 -5.00
CA SER A 39 11.47 1.39 -5.64
C SER A 39 11.67 0.46 -6.83
N LYS A 40 12.08 1.01 -7.98
CA LYS A 40 12.45 0.20 -9.14
C LYS A 40 13.94 -0.18 -9.10
N PRO A 41 14.32 -1.37 -9.59
CA PRO A 41 15.72 -1.78 -9.70
C PRO A 41 16.56 -0.85 -10.61
N GLU A 42 15.94 -0.32 -11.66
CA GLU A 42 16.57 0.58 -12.66
C GLU A 42 16.74 2.03 -12.18
N GLY A 43 16.35 2.33 -10.93
CA GLY A 43 16.24 3.68 -10.41
C GLY A 43 14.88 4.30 -10.72
N GLY A 44 14.34 5.04 -9.75
CA GLY A 44 13.01 5.62 -9.83
C GLY A 44 11.98 4.93 -8.93
N ALA A 45 10.74 5.40 -9.02
CA ALA A 45 9.66 4.96 -8.17
C ALA A 45 8.39 4.67 -8.98
N GLU A 46 7.69 3.60 -8.60
CA GLU A 46 6.37 3.27 -9.10
C GLU A 46 5.34 3.46 -7.99
N TRP A 47 4.10 3.76 -8.36
CA TRP A 47 2.99 3.79 -7.42
C TRP A 47 2.07 2.60 -7.72
N ALA A 48 1.69 1.87 -6.67
CA ALA A 48 0.79 0.74 -6.78
C ALA A 48 -0.16 0.68 -5.59
N TYR A 49 -1.43 0.40 -5.87
CA TYR A 49 -2.44 0.21 -4.83
C TYR A 49 -2.22 -1.13 -4.11
N LEU A 50 -2.23 -1.08 -2.78
CA LEU A 50 -2.24 -2.28 -1.94
C LEU A 50 -3.64 -2.88 -1.95
N ALA A 51 -3.72 -4.19 -1.83
CA ALA A 51 -5.00 -4.87 -1.72
C ALA A 51 -5.69 -4.50 -0.40
N GLY A 52 -6.92 -3.98 -0.49
CA GLY A 52 -7.75 -3.66 0.65
C GLY A 52 -8.48 -2.33 0.49
N GLU A 53 -9.73 -2.31 0.93
CA GLU A 53 -10.54 -1.10 1.06
C GLU A 53 -10.89 -0.93 2.54
N TYR A 54 -10.81 0.29 3.03
CA TYR A 54 -11.01 0.59 4.44
C TYR A 54 -12.17 1.58 4.60
N ASP A 55 -13.14 1.25 5.46
CA ASP A 55 -14.33 2.07 5.72
C ASP A 55 -14.01 3.38 6.45
N SER A 56 -12.82 3.50 7.04
CA SER A 56 -12.38 4.69 7.75
C SER A 56 -10.89 4.96 7.56
N GLN A 57 -10.51 6.24 7.65
CA GLN A 57 -9.09 6.64 7.60
C GLN A 57 -8.29 5.97 8.72
N LYS A 58 -8.89 5.81 9.90
CA LYS A 58 -8.25 5.19 11.06
C LYS A 58 -7.91 3.73 10.80
N ASP A 59 -8.82 2.96 10.21
CA ASP A 59 -8.57 1.55 9.90
C ASP A 59 -7.45 1.39 8.85
N ALA A 60 -7.41 2.32 7.88
CA ALA A 60 -6.36 2.37 6.88
C ALA A 60 -5.00 2.74 7.50
N GLU A 61 -4.95 3.70 8.43
CA GLU A 61 -3.74 4.05 9.19
C GLU A 61 -3.23 2.88 10.07
N ASP A 62 -4.14 2.18 10.75
CA ASP A 62 -3.80 0.99 11.53
C ASP A 62 -3.31 -0.15 10.63
N ALA A 63 -3.82 -0.29 9.40
CA ALA A 63 -3.28 -1.22 8.42
C ALA A 63 -1.85 -0.86 8.01
N ILE A 64 -1.55 0.41 7.71
CA ILE A 64 -0.17 0.87 7.43
C ILE A 64 0.77 0.51 8.59
N ARG A 65 0.34 0.75 9.84
CA ARG A 65 1.14 0.42 11.03
C ARG A 65 1.43 -1.06 11.17
N LYS A 66 0.49 -1.93 10.79
CA LYS A 66 0.69 -3.39 10.77
C LYS A 66 1.66 -3.83 9.67
N LEU A 67 1.73 -3.09 8.56
CA LEU A 67 2.68 -3.37 7.47
C LEU A 67 4.13 -2.96 7.84
N GLY A 68 4.28 -1.94 8.68
CA GLY A 68 5.59 -1.41 9.11
C GLY A 68 6.25 -2.10 10.32
N LYS A 69 5.55 -2.99 11.04
CA LYS A 69 6.10 -3.80 12.16
C LYS A 69 6.24 -5.25 11.73
#